data_AF-A0A3B9EW98-F1
#
_entry.id   AF-A0A3B9EW98-F1
#
_cell.length_a   1.000
_cell.length_b   1.000
_cell.length_c   1.000
_cell.angle_alpha   90.00
_cell.angle_beta   90.00
_cell.angle_gamma   90.00
#
_symmetry.space_group_name_H-M   'P 1'
#
loop_
_entity.id
_entity.type
_entity.pdbx_description
1 polymer ?
#
loop_
_entity_poly.entity_id
_entity_poly.type
_entity_poly.pdbx_seq_one_letter_code
_entity_poly.pdbx_strand_id
1 'polypeptide(L)'
;MQKIVYIISHGHTARGALQTGLLGELSKTADVHVVAKPEAVEALSTTVESEGASIHVYDYSMDRSDEHRGILRSHVHQNIRKNPALWEKHLWRTRSNKNSLKRRLPNHLYYYLGAFLRVLPGARKAFTKMEAKGYFKPDAARILKEINPDIIISTRPVDEMEICLLEAARRLGIHRSIYILSWDNITSKGIFPVLGDSYLTWGPVMNQELKEYYNVQDSEIFNTGVTHFDIHARVREGVLKIPDLLQQMGLDSSKPYLFFTMSASYFAPNEIDIVEWLAKEVESNSFGDDMQLIVRPHMANLMANRSDQSWLGRLQKLPSKRVVLDLPDAENSLLTWYMKHDDMIKLSNLINGASV
;
A
#
# COMPACT_ATOMS: atom_id res chain seq x y z
N MET A 1 -16.14 -4.57 26.22
CA MET A 1 -15.74 -4.97 24.86
C MET A 1 -14.29 -4.59 24.69
N GLN A 2 -13.46 -5.42 24.04
CA GLN A 2 -12.06 -5.07 23.79
C GLN A 2 -11.99 -3.83 22.89
N LYS A 3 -11.09 -2.88 23.20
CA LYS A 3 -10.90 -1.67 22.41
C LYS A 3 -9.75 -1.82 21.44
N ILE A 4 -10.01 -1.57 20.16
CA ILE A 4 -9.02 -1.70 19.09
C ILE A 4 -8.84 -0.34 18.43
N VAL A 5 -7.59 0.12 18.34
CA VAL A 5 -7.24 1.20 17.41
C VAL A 5 -6.81 0.59 16.08
N TYR A 6 -7.47 0.97 14.98
CA TYR A 6 -7.05 0.60 13.63
C TYR A 6 -6.50 1.83 12.90
N ILE A 7 -5.23 1.81 12.50
CA ILE A 7 -4.60 2.99 11.89
C ILE A 7 -4.88 3.03 10.39
N ILE A 8 -5.41 4.15 9.89
CA ILE A 8 -5.57 4.42 8.45
C ILE A 8 -4.64 5.58 8.06
N SER A 9 -3.43 5.26 7.62
CA SER A 9 -2.43 6.25 7.18
C SER A 9 -2.47 6.54 5.67
N HIS A 10 -3.13 5.67 4.89
CA HIS A 10 -3.03 5.65 3.43
C HIS A 10 -4.27 5.01 2.78
N GLY A 11 -4.55 5.34 1.51
CA GLY A 11 -5.72 4.81 0.80
C GLY A 11 -5.74 3.29 0.65
N HIS A 12 -4.57 2.65 0.52
CA HIS A 12 -4.48 1.17 0.49
C HIS A 12 -5.01 0.54 1.78
N THR A 13 -4.68 1.14 2.92
CA THR A 13 -5.13 0.69 4.24
C THR A 13 -6.63 0.91 4.41
N ALA A 14 -7.15 2.05 3.96
CA ALA A 14 -8.58 2.34 3.95
C ALA A 14 -9.36 1.32 3.12
N ARG A 15 -8.89 0.98 1.91
CA ARG A 15 -9.53 -0.05 1.07
C ARG A 15 -9.58 -1.39 1.79
N GLY A 16 -8.47 -1.84 2.36
CA GLY A 16 -8.40 -3.13 3.05
C GLY A 16 -9.29 -3.23 4.28
N ALA A 17 -9.60 -2.11 4.95
CA ALA A 17 -10.47 -2.07 6.12
C ALA A 17 -11.95 -1.88 5.75
N LEU A 18 -12.25 -0.91 4.90
CA LEU A 18 -13.62 -0.47 4.62
C LEU A 18 -14.26 -1.25 3.47
N GLN A 19 -13.53 -1.45 2.37
CA GLN A 19 -14.12 -2.01 1.15
C GLN A 19 -14.27 -3.52 1.18
N THR A 20 -13.65 -4.18 2.15
CA THR A 20 -13.70 -5.63 2.33
C THR A 20 -14.83 -6.04 3.29
N GLY A 21 -15.36 -5.09 4.07
CA GLY A 21 -16.22 -5.34 5.22
C GLY A 21 -15.46 -5.70 6.50
N LEU A 22 -14.12 -5.72 6.47
CA LEU A 22 -13.29 -6.07 7.64
C LEU A 22 -13.61 -5.19 8.85
N LEU A 23 -13.75 -3.88 8.66
CA LEU A 23 -14.02 -2.95 9.75
C LEU A 23 -15.38 -3.26 10.41
N GLY A 24 -16.42 -3.49 9.62
CA GLY A 24 -17.74 -3.88 10.13
C GLY A 24 -17.72 -5.21 10.88
N GLU A 25 -17.01 -6.23 10.38
CA GLU A 25 -16.85 -7.49 11.11
C GLU A 25 -16.08 -7.32 12.43
N LEU A 26 -15.05 -6.46 12.46
CA LEU A 26 -14.34 -6.13 13.69
C LEU A 26 -15.26 -5.42 14.69
N SER A 27 -16.05 -4.43 14.24
CA SER A 27 -16.97 -3.67 15.09
C SER A 27 -18.06 -4.53 15.74
N LYS A 28 -18.38 -5.71 15.18
CA LYS A 28 -19.31 -6.68 15.82
C LYS A 28 -18.73 -7.33 17.08
N THR A 29 -17.40 -7.34 17.23
CA THR A 29 -16.70 -8.07 18.29
C THR A 29 -15.85 -7.18 19.20
N ALA A 30 -15.53 -5.97 18.76
CA ALA A 30 -14.65 -5.02 19.43
C ALA A 30 -15.16 -3.58 19.29
N ASP A 31 -14.76 -2.72 20.24
CA ASP A 31 -14.99 -1.27 20.18
C ASP A 31 -13.87 -0.66 19.34
N VAL A 32 -14.18 -0.39 18.07
CA VAL A 32 -13.18 -0.03 17.06
C VAL A 32 -13.06 1.47 16.92
N HIS A 33 -11.83 1.96 17.06
CA HIS A 33 -11.43 3.35 16.89
C HIS A 33 -10.44 3.47 15.73
N VAL A 34 -10.85 4.07 14.63
CA VAL A 34 -9.98 4.43 13.53
C VAL A 34 -9.17 5.67 13.90
N VAL A 35 -7.85 5.64 13.71
CA VAL A 35 -7.00 6.83 13.80
C VAL A 35 -6.44 7.14 12.42
N ALA A 36 -6.74 8.33 11.90
CA ALA A 36 -6.40 8.72 10.54
C ALA A 36 -5.95 10.20 10.46
N LYS A 37 -5.33 10.59 9.33
CA LYS A 37 -4.94 11.99 9.08
C LYS A 37 -6.18 12.88 8.83
N PRO A 38 -6.09 14.21 8.99
CA PRO A 38 -7.22 15.11 8.80
C PRO A 38 -7.98 14.89 7.49
N GLU A 39 -7.27 14.80 6.37
CA GLU A 39 -7.85 14.57 5.04
C GLU A 39 -8.54 13.20 4.90
N ALA A 40 -8.06 12.21 5.64
CA ALA A 40 -8.66 10.88 5.70
C ALA A 40 -9.94 10.88 6.54
N VAL A 41 -9.94 11.61 7.66
CA VAL A 41 -11.13 11.75 8.51
C VAL A 41 -12.25 12.45 7.75
N GLU A 42 -11.93 13.54 7.05
CA GLU A 42 -12.89 14.25 6.20
C GLU A 42 -13.50 13.34 5.13
N ALA A 43 -12.70 12.46 4.50
CA ALA A 43 -13.18 11.56 3.46
C ALA A 43 -13.94 10.33 3.98
N LEU A 44 -13.62 9.84 5.18
CA LEU A 44 -14.02 8.50 5.61
C LEU A 44 -14.97 8.46 6.81
N SER A 45 -15.23 9.57 7.50
CA SER A 45 -16.01 9.59 8.75
C SER A 45 -17.37 8.89 8.61
N THR A 46 -18.18 9.29 7.63
CA THR A 46 -19.49 8.68 7.38
C THR A 46 -19.40 7.18 7.11
N THR A 47 -18.40 6.74 6.34
CA THR A 47 -18.22 5.31 6.03
C THR A 47 -17.80 4.53 7.28
N VAL A 48 -16.84 5.04 8.04
CA VAL A 48 -16.34 4.42 9.28
C VAL A 48 -17.46 4.30 10.31
N GLU A 49 -18.26 5.34 10.47
CA GLU A 49 -19.41 5.34 11.38
C GLU A 49 -20.49 4.35 10.95
N SER A 50 -20.75 4.22 9.64
CA SER A 50 -21.69 3.22 9.12
C SER A 50 -21.25 1.77 9.35
N GLU A 51 -19.94 1.53 9.49
CA GLU A 51 -19.34 0.25 9.85
C GLU A 51 -19.28 0.04 11.38
N GLY A 52 -19.91 0.92 12.17
CA GLY A 52 -19.99 0.79 13.63
C GLY A 52 -18.71 1.18 14.39
N ALA A 53 -17.78 1.88 13.74
CA ALA A 53 -16.53 2.33 14.35
C ALA A 53 -16.51 3.85 14.57
N SER A 54 -15.69 4.33 15.52
CA SER A 54 -15.43 5.76 15.70
C SER A 54 -14.17 6.17 14.94
N ILE A 55 -14.08 7.41 14.46
CA ILE A 55 -12.87 7.93 13.81
C ILE A 55 -12.26 9.11 14.58
N HIS A 56 -10.92 9.15 14.64
CA HIS A 56 -10.14 10.12 15.40
C HIS A 56 -9.06 10.73 14.51
N VAL A 57 -8.92 12.05 14.58
CA VAL A 57 -7.89 12.79 13.84
C VAL A 57 -6.56 12.68 14.58
N TYR A 58 -5.52 12.27 13.86
CA TYR A 58 -4.14 12.49 14.25
C TYR A 58 -3.46 13.37 13.19
N ASP A 59 -3.32 14.66 13.51
CA ASP A 59 -2.67 15.66 12.66
C ASP A 59 -1.14 15.51 12.71
N TYR A 60 -0.66 14.45 12.07
CA TYR A 60 0.76 14.20 11.89
C TYR A 60 1.29 14.98 10.68
N SER A 61 2.16 15.96 10.94
CA SER A 61 2.99 16.59 9.92
C SER A 61 4.42 16.05 9.98
N MET A 62 4.93 15.53 8.86
CA MET A 62 6.32 15.13 8.75
C MET A 62 7.23 16.36 8.74
N ASP A 63 8.14 16.44 9.72
CA ASP A 63 9.16 17.49 9.75
C ASP A 63 10.45 17.05 8.99
N ARG A 64 11.36 18.01 8.75
CA ARG A 64 12.63 17.72 8.06
C ARG A 64 13.50 16.72 8.82
N SER A 65 13.44 16.71 10.15
CA SER A 65 14.22 15.80 10.96
C SER A 65 13.75 14.36 10.76
N ASP A 66 12.44 14.16 10.62
CA ASP A 66 11.82 12.87 10.36
C ASP A 66 12.19 12.36 8.95
N GLU A 67 12.17 13.22 7.91
CA GLU A 67 12.64 12.84 6.57
C GLU A 67 14.11 12.37 6.60
N HIS A 68 14.99 13.15 7.24
CA HIS A 68 16.42 12.82 7.32
C HIS A 68 16.68 11.55 8.13
N ARG A 69 15.93 11.34 9.23
CA ARG A 69 15.97 10.13 10.04
C ARG A 69 15.54 8.91 9.22
N GLY A 70 14.45 9.02 8.47
CA GLY A 70 13.92 7.99 7.57
C GLY A 70 14.91 7.58 6.47
N ILE A 71 15.77 8.49 6.01
CA ILE A 71 16.85 8.16 5.07
C ILE A 71 17.99 7.46 5.81
N LEU A 72 18.52 8.08 6.87
CA LEU A 72 19.70 7.59 7.59
C LEU A 72 19.48 6.20 8.19
N ARG A 73 18.30 5.93 8.76
CA ARG A 73 17.97 4.63 9.38
C ARG A 73 18.17 3.45 8.43
N SER A 74 17.85 3.62 7.15
CA SER A 74 18.00 2.56 6.14
C SER A 74 19.46 2.14 5.97
N HIS A 75 20.39 3.08 6.17
CA HIS A 75 21.83 2.85 6.07
C HIS A 75 22.46 2.38 7.39
N VAL A 76 21.84 2.67 8.54
CA VAL A 76 22.31 2.25 9.88
C VAL A 76 21.86 0.84 10.22
N HIS A 77 20.62 0.47 9.90
CA HIS A 77 20.08 -0.83 10.33
C HIS A 77 20.52 -1.99 9.45
N GLN A 78 20.85 -1.73 8.17
CA GLN A 78 21.22 -2.80 7.24
C GLN A 78 22.27 -2.41 6.20
N ASN A 79 22.84 -3.42 5.52
CA ASN A 79 23.64 -3.19 4.33
C ASN A 79 22.75 -3.08 3.11
N ILE A 80 22.43 -1.85 2.73
CA ILE A 80 21.58 -1.61 1.57
C ILE A 80 22.19 -2.15 0.27
N ARG A 81 23.51 -2.35 0.16
CA ARG A 81 24.11 -3.01 -1.04
C ARG A 81 23.73 -4.47 -1.18
N LYS A 82 23.33 -5.13 -0.08
CA LYS A 82 22.83 -6.51 -0.08
C LYS A 82 21.31 -6.58 -0.25
N ASN A 83 20.64 -5.44 -0.39
CA ASN A 83 19.19 -5.34 -0.56
C ASN A 83 18.90 -4.56 -1.85
N PRO A 84 18.57 -5.24 -2.96
CA PRO A 84 18.36 -4.59 -4.26
C PRO A 84 17.36 -3.43 -4.23
N ALA A 85 16.23 -3.59 -3.53
CA ALA A 85 15.19 -2.57 -3.44
C ALA A 85 15.69 -1.29 -2.74
N LEU A 86 16.38 -1.41 -1.60
CA LEU A 86 16.94 -0.25 -0.92
C LEU A 86 18.14 0.35 -1.67
N TRP A 87 18.93 -0.48 -2.37
CA TRP A 87 20.02 -0.01 -3.20
C TRP A 87 19.53 0.84 -4.36
N GLU A 88 18.51 0.38 -5.08
CA GLU A 88 17.89 1.13 -6.18
C GLU A 88 17.35 2.48 -5.69
N LYS A 89 16.64 2.49 -4.55
CA LYS A 89 16.14 3.73 -3.93
C LYS A 89 17.28 4.70 -3.59
N HIS A 90 18.42 4.19 -3.11
CA HIS A 90 19.61 5.00 -2.85
C HIS A 90 20.22 5.55 -4.15
N LEU A 91 20.36 4.71 -5.19
CA LEU A 91 20.86 5.13 -6.50
C LEU A 91 19.96 6.20 -7.12
N TRP A 92 18.64 6.04 -7.04
CA TRP A 92 17.71 7.07 -7.52
C TRP A 92 17.91 8.41 -6.79
N ARG A 93 18.00 8.39 -5.46
CA ARG A 93 18.22 9.61 -4.64
C ARG A 93 19.55 10.32 -4.94
N THR A 94 20.58 9.56 -5.31
CA THR A 94 21.95 10.07 -5.46
C THR A 94 22.39 10.31 -6.89
N ARG A 95 21.82 9.58 -7.87
CA ARG A 95 22.26 9.59 -9.28
C ARG A 95 21.20 10.06 -10.26
N SER A 96 19.92 10.03 -9.91
CA SER A 96 18.86 10.44 -10.84
C SER A 96 18.99 11.89 -11.26
N ASN A 97 18.95 12.14 -12.57
CA ASN A 97 18.97 13.49 -13.16
C ASN A 97 17.79 14.36 -12.72
N LYS A 98 16.70 13.75 -12.23
CA LYS A 98 15.54 14.45 -11.65
C LYS A 98 15.82 15.09 -10.28
N ASN A 99 16.90 14.69 -9.60
CA ASN A 99 17.23 15.20 -8.26
C ASN A 99 18.31 16.30 -8.33
N SER A 100 18.12 17.39 -7.56
CA SER A 100 19.10 18.48 -7.46
C SER A 100 20.35 18.07 -6.66
N LEU A 101 21.48 18.76 -6.87
CA LEU A 101 22.71 18.51 -6.10
C LEU A 101 22.51 18.67 -4.59
N LYS A 102 21.71 19.66 -4.18
CA LYS A 102 21.32 19.88 -2.77
C LYS A 102 20.60 18.68 -2.16
N ARG A 103 19.91 17.88 -2.98
CA ARG A 103 19.28 16.62 -2.55
C ARG A 103 20.24 15.44 -2.61
N ARG A 104 21.08 15.35 -3.64
CA ARG A 104 22.01 14.21 -3.82
C ARG A 104 23.11 14.17 -2.77
N LEU A 105 23.72 15.30 -2.43
CA LEU A 105 24.88 15.36 -1.54
C LEU A 105 24.56 14.84 -0.13
N PRO A 106 23.49 15.30 0.58
CA PRO A 106 23.13 14.74 1.87
C PRO A 106 22.85 13.24 1.81
N ASN A 107 22.22 12.73 0.75
CA ASN A 107 21.95 11.31 0.58
C ASN A 107 23.24 10.47 0.42
N HIS A 108 24.28 11.00 -0.22
CA HIS A 108 25.60 10.38 -0.21
C HIS A 108 26.23 10.37 1.19
N LEU A 109 26.12 11.47 1.93
CA LEU A 109 26.65 11.57 3.30
C LEU A 109 25.94 10.59 4.25
N TYR A 110 24.61 10.46 4.18
CA TYR A 110 23.86 9.51 4.99
C TYR A 110 24.27 8.05 4.73
N TYR A 111 24.64 7.71 3.49
CA TYR A 111 25.14 6.38 3.17
C TYR A 111 26.46 6.08 3.90
N TYR A 112 27.44 6.99 3.82
CA TYR A 112 28.73 6.80 4.48
C TYR A 112 28.60 6.89 6.01
N LEU A 113 27.80 7.82 6.52
CA LEU A 113 27.51 7.93 7.95
C LEU A 113 26.85 6.65 8.48
N GLY A 114 25.84 6.12 7.79
CA GLY A 114 25.20 4.87 8.17
C GLY A 114 26.17 3.68 8.11
N ALA A 115 27.03 3.61 7.09
CA ALA A 115 28.09 2.59 7.02
C ALA A 115 29.07 2.68 8.20
N PHE A 116 29.46 3.89 8.60
CA PHE A 116 30.34 4.14 9.75
C PHE A 116 29.66 3.75 11.08
N LEU A 117 28.42 4.19 11.32
CA LEU A 117 27.65 3.84 12.52
C LEU A 117 27.40 2.34 12.65
N ARG A 118 27.48 1.58 11.56
CA ARG A 118 27.29 0.12 11.58
C ARG A 118 28.48 -0.67 12.09
N VAL A 119 29.68 -0.13 11.99
CA VAL A 119 30.93 -0.78 12.41
C VAL A 119 31.37 -0.36 13.80
N LEU A 120 30.91 0.81 14.27
CA LEU A 120 31.18 1.28 15.63
C LEU A 120 30.43 0.44 16.68
N PRO A 121 31.13 -0.14 17.68
CA PRO A 121 30.49 -0.86 18.77
C PRO A 121 29.45 -0.01 19.50
N GLY A 122 28.24 -0.54 19.70
CA GLY A 122 27.15 0.14 20.41
C GLY A 122 26.45 1.26 19.65
N ALA A 123 26.99 1.76 18.54
CA ALA A 123 26.41 2.88 17.79
C ALA A 123 25.02 2.58 17.22
N ARG A 124 24.76 1.37 16.71
CA ARG A 124 23.40 0.97 16.27
C ARG A 124 22.39 0.98 17.41
N LYS A 125 22.78 0.50 18.59
CA LYS A 125 21.93 0.49 19.79
C LYS A 125 21.64 1.92 20.26
N ALA A 126 22.64 2.79 20.24
CA ALA A 126 22.47 4.21 20.55
C ALA A 126 21.55 4.91 19.52
N PHE A 127 21.73 4.63 18.22
CA PHE A 127 20.87 5.14 17.15
C PHE A 127 19.43 4.69 17.33
N THR A 128 19.18 3.41 17.62
CA THR A 128 17.84 2.86 17.86
C THR A 128 17.15 3.56 19.03
N LYS A 129 17.87 3.85 20.12
CA LYS A 129 17.33 4.61 21.26
C LYS A 129 16.99 6.05 20.88
N MET A 130 17.87 6.72 20.13
CA MET A 130 17.63 8.08 19.63
C MET A 130 16.44 8.13 18.67
N GLU A 131 16.32 7.13 17.80
CA GLU A 131 15.22 6.95 16.86
C GLU A 131 13.88 6.79 17.60
N ALA A 132 13.80 5.86 18.54
CA ALA A 132 12.63 5.67 19.40
C ALA A 132 12.28 6.96 20.18
N LYS A 133 13.27 7.74 20.63
CA LYS A 133 13.02 9.04 21.27
C LYS A 133 12.38 10.04 20.31
N GLY A 134 12.83 10.10 19.06
CA GLY A 134 12.31 11.06 18.08
C GLY A 134 10.97 10.69 17.48
N TYR A 135 10.65 9.39 17.38
CA TYR A 135 9.33 8.92 16.95
C TYR A 135 8.26 9.04 18.03
N PHE A 136 8.64 9.22 19.29
CA PHE A 136 7.65 9.53 20.31
C PHE A 136 7.14 10.97 20.16
N LYS A 137 5.87 11.10 19.81
CA LYS A 137 5.16 12.38 19.73
C LYS A 137 4.11 12.45 20.85
N PRO A 138 4.08 13.50 21.69
CA PRO A 138 3.10 13.63 22.77
C PRO A 138 1.65 13.53 22.31
N ASP A 139 1.31 14.08 21.13
CA ASP A 139 -0.06 14.03 20.60
C ASP A 139 -0.51 12.61 20.24
N ALA A 140 0.38 11.77 19.70
CA ALA A 140 0.09 10.35 19.48
C ALA A 140 -0.23 9.64 20.80
N ALA A 141 0.56 9.92 21.86
CA ALA A 141 0.31 9.36 23.18
C ALA A 141 -0.98 9.89 23.82
N ARG A 142 -1.33 11.16 23.58
CA ARG A 142 -2.58 11.77 24.06
C ARG A 142 -3.79 11.07 23.45
N ILE A 143 -3.83 10.91 22.13
CA ILE A 143 -4.92 10.22 21.43
C ILE A 143 -5.08 8.78 21.95
N LEU A 144 -3.98 8.03 22.09
CA LEU A 144 -4.05 6.67 22.60
C LEU A 144 -4.50 6.60 24.07
N LYS A 145 -4.16 7.58 24.91
CA LYS A 145 -4.66 7.66 26.29
C LYS A 145 -6.14 7.99 26.37
N GLU A 146 -6.63 8.87 25.50
CA GLU A 146 -8.04 9.25 25.42
C GLU A 146 -8.90 8.06 24.99
N ILE A 147 -8.44 7.28 24.00
CA ILE A 147 -9.13 6.06 23.54
C ILE A 147 -8.99 4.93 24.58
N ASN A 148 -7.80 4.81 25.17
CA ASN A 148 -7.36 3.72 26.05
C ASN A 148 -7.58 2.32 25.43
N PRO A 149 -6.93 2.02 24.29
CA PRO A 149 -7.13 0.75 23.60
C PRO A 149 -6.33 -0.40 24.22
N ASP A 150 -6.83 -1.61 24.04
CA ASP A 150 -6.11 -2.85 24.38
C ASP A 150 -5.13 -3.22 23.27
N ILE A 151 -5.52 -3.00 22.01
CA ILE A 151 -4.74 -3.36 20.81
C ILE A 151 -4.65 -2.16 19.86
N ILE A 152 -3.49 -1.96 19.24
CA ILE A 152 -3.31 -1.10 18.08
C ILE A 152 -2.92 -1.93 16.86
N ILE A 153 -3.60 -1.72 15.73
CA ILE A 153 -3.38 -2.40 14.46
C ILE A 153 -2.73 -1.43 13.48
N SER A 154 -1.48 -1.72 13.10
CA SER A 154 -0.73 -1.01 12.07
C SER A 154 -0.71 -1.85 10.79
N THR A 155 -0.82 -1.19 9.64
CA THR A 155 -0.76 -1.86 8.33
C THR A 155 0.50 -1.53 7.53
N ARG A 156 1.12 -0.39 7.86
CA ARG A 156 2.31 0.15 7.21
C ARG A 156 3.29 0.57 8.31
N PRO A 157 4.00 -0.37 8.96
CA PRO A 157 4.90 -0.09 10.08
C PRO A 157 6.15 0.73 9.71
N VAL A 158 6.22 1.23 8.47
CA VAL A 158 7.27 2.12 7.94
C VAL A 158 6.73 3.50 7.57
N ASP A 159 5.42 3.73 7.70
CA ASP A 159 4.81 5.05 7.54
C ASP A 159 5.02 5.87 8.82
N GLU A 160 5.48 7.11 8.69
CA GLU A 160 5.91 7.92 9.83
C GLU A 160 4.80 8.18 10.85
N MET A 161 3.55 8.34 10.40
CA MET A 161 2.41 8.49 11.30
C MET A 161 2.18 7.21 12.11
N GLU A 162 2.21 6.05 11.45
CA GLU A 162 2.04 4.75 12.11
C GLU A 162 3.19 4.47 13.08
N ILE A 163 4.42 4.84 12.71
CA ILE A 163 5.60 4.70 13.58
C ILE A 163 5.41 5.51 14.86
N CYS A 164 4.91 6.75 14.78
CA CYS A 164 4.68 7.59 15.96
C CYS A 164 3.62 7.00 16.90
N LEU A 165 2.53 6.46 16.34
CA LEU A 165 1.47 5.78 17.09
C LEU A 165 1.98 4.46 17.71
N LEU A 166 2.74 3.65 16.97
CA LEU A 166 3.33 2.41 17.46
C LEU A 166 4.35 2.66 18.58
N GLU A 167 5.18 3.70 18.47
CA GLU A 167 6.13 4.08 19.52
C GLU A 167 5.41 4.61 20.77
N ALA A 168 4.32 5.38 20.60
CA ALA A 168 3.46 5.78 21.71
C ALA A 168 2.82 4.57 22.39
N ALA A 169 2.24 3.64 21.62
CA ALA A 169 1.66 2.38 22.10
C ALA A 169 2.67 1.55 22.89
N ARG A 170 3.89 1.39 22.36
CA ARG A 170 5.00 0.68 23.03
C ARG A 170 5.31 1.26 24.42
N ARG A 171 5.28 2.58 24.59
CA ARG A 171 5.55 3.23 25.89
C ARG A 171 4.37 3.16 26.86
N LEU A 172 3.16 3.05 26.33
CA LEU A 172 1.94 2.89 27.12
C LEU A 172 1.64 1.43 27.47
N GLY A 173 2.42 0.47 26.93
CA GLY A 173 2.18 -0.95 27.14
C GLY A 173 0.97 -1.50 26.38
N ILE A 174 0.54 -0.83 25.31
CA ILE A 174 -0.57 -1.26 24.44
C ILE A 174 -0.04 -2.35 23.50
N HIS A 175 -0.84 -3.41 23.28
CA HIS A 175 -0.49 -4.53 22.41
C HIS A 175 -0.45 -4.07 20.95
N ARG A 176 0.65 -4.33 20.25
CA ARG A 176 0.88 -3.87 18.87
C ARG A 176 0.72 -5.03 17.90
N SER A 177 -0.35 -5.04 17.13
CA SER A 177 -0.56 -6.00 16.05
C SER A 177 -0.20 -5.37 14.71
N ILE A 178 0.66 -6.02 13.94
CA ILE A 178 1.08 -5.54 12.61
C ILE A 178 0.46 -6.44 11.54
N TYR A 179 -0.50 -5.92 10.79
CA TYR A 179 -0.95 -6.53 9.55
C TYR A 179 -0.05 -6.06 8.40
N ILE A 180 0.67 -6.97 7.77
CA ILE A 180 1.66 -6.55 6.77
C ILE A 180 0.95 -6.36 5.43
N LEU A 181 0.69 -5.10 5.05
CA LEU A 181 -0.14 -4.73 3.88
C LEU A 181 0.34 -5.28 2.52
N SER A 182 1.58 -5.72 2.38
CA SER A 182 2.12 -6.22 1.12
C SER A 182 3.22 -7.24 1.39
N TRP A 183 3.28 -8.29 0.56
CA TRP A 183 4.27 -9.36 0.65
C TRP A 183 5.71 -8.85 0.65
N ASP A 184 6.01 -7.79 -0.09
CA ASP A 184 7.37 -7.25 -0.20
C ASP A 184 7.79 -6.37 0.99
N ASN A 185 6.86 -6.01 1.90
CA ASN A 185 7.16 -5.00 2.92
C ASN A 185 8.25 -5.45 3.91
N ILE A 186 8.31 -6.74 4.24
CA ILE A 186 9.31 -7.31 5.17
C ILE A 186 10.72 -7.13 4.61
N THR A 187 10.88 -7.30 3.29
CA THR A 187 12.18 -7.39 2.62
C THR A 187 12.56 -6.11 1.87
N SER A 188 11.61 -5.31 1.40
CA SER A 188 11.86 -4.17 0.50
C SER A 188 11.81 -2.79 1.18
N LYS A 189 11.14 -2.67 2.33
CA LYS A 189 10.92 -1.39 3.02
C LYS A 189 11.93 -1.08 4.13
N GLY A 190 12.87 -2.00 4.34
CA GLY A 190 13.87 -1.95 5.39
C GLY A 190 13.30 -2.35 6.76
N ILE A 191 14.17 -2.38 7.76
CA ILE A 191 13.80 -2.81 9.13
C ILE A 191 12.67 -1.94 9.69
N PHE A 192 11.64 -2.54 10.29
CA PHE A 192 10.58 -1.80 10.98
C PHE A 192 11.14 -1.04 12.20
N PRO A 193 10.82 0.27 12.40
CA PRO A 193 11.33 1.01 13.55
C PRO A 193 10.75 0.55 14.89
N VAL A 194 9.51 0.07 14.87
CA VAL A 194 8.81 -0.49 16.03
C VAL A 194 8.30 -1.87 15.66
N LEU A 195 8.63 -2.87 16.50
CA LEU A 195 8.18 -4.25 16.32
C LEU A 195 6.81 -4.45 16.97
N GLY A 196 6.03 -5.37 16.37
CA GLY A 196 4.75 -5.81 16.89
C GLY A 196 4.95 -6.84 18.00
N ASP A 197 3.90 -7.02 18.80
CA ASP A 197 3.73 -8.16 19.72
C ASP A 197 3.04 -9.33 18.98
N SER A 198 2.31 -9.04 17.90
CA SER A 198 1.82 -10.05 16.96
C SER A 198 1.79 -9.55 15.51
N TYR A 199 1.80 -10.50 14.58
CA TYR A 199 1.91 -10.25 13.15
C TYR A 199 0.82 -11.02 12.39
N LEU A 200 0.05 -10.29 11.57
CA LEU A 200 -0.97 -10.84 10.69
C LEU A 200 -0.39 -10.88 9.26
N THR A 201 -0.28 -12.07 8.67
CA THR A 201 0.46 -12.31 7.42
C THR A 201 -0.42 -12.89 6.33
N TRP A 202 0.06 -12.82 5.08
CA TRP A 202 -0.66 -13.34 3.93
C TRP A 202 -0.48 -14.84 3.71
N GLY A 203 0.56 -15.44 4.31
CA GLY A 203 0.91 -16.81 4.03
C GLY A 203 2.26 -17.25 4.60
N PRO A 204 2.63 -18.52 4.38
CA PRO A 204 3.82 -19.14 4.97
C PRO A 204 5.14 -18.48 4.56
N VAL A 205 5.22 -17.88 3.37
CA VAL A 205 6.42 -17.15 2.92
C VAL A 205 6.72 -15.99 3.87
N MET A 206 5.74 -15.14 4.15
CA MET A 206 5.90 -14.02 5.08
C MET A 206 6.19 -14.48 6.51
N ASN A 207 5.60 -15.61 6.93
CA ASN A 207 5.91 -16.21 8.24
C ASN A 207 7.40 -16.54 8.34
N GLN A 208 7.96 -17.16 7.29
CA GLN A 208 9.38 -17.50 7.25
C GLN A 208 10.27 -16.25 7.22
N GLU A 209 9.89 -15.22 6.44
CA GLU A 209 10.63 -13.96 6.39
C GLU A 209 10.62 -13.23 7.74
N LEU A 210 9.52 -13.25 8.50
CA LEU A 210 9.47 -12.69 9.85
C LEU A 210 10.39 -13.43 10.83
N LYS A 211 10.42 -14.76 10.75
CA LYS A 211 11.36 -15.57 11.55
C LYS A 211 12.82 -15.24 11.20
N GLU A 212 13.14 -15.20 9.91
CA GLU A 212 14.50 -15.00 9.42
C GLU A 212 15.02 -13.58 9.69
N TYR A 213 14.23 -12.56 9.39
CA TYR A 213 14.69 -11.16 9.44
C TYR A 213 14.40 -10.46 10.76
N TYR A 214 13.41 -10.93 11.52
CA TYR A 214 12.94 -10.28 12.75
C TYR A 214 12.97 -11.19 13.98
N ASN A 215 13.35 -12.48 13.84
CA ASN A 215 13.35 -13.47 14.93
C ASN A 215 12.00 -13.60 15.66
N VAL A 216 10.90 -13.36 14.94
CA VAL A 216 9.53 -13.50 15.46
C VAL A 216 9.23 -14.98 15.69
N GLN A 217 8.57 -15.30 16.81
CA GLN A 217 8.20 -16.66 17.16
C GLN A 217 6.89 -17.09 16.49
N ASP A 218 6.69 -18.41 16.32
CA ASP A 218 5.46 -18.95 15.74
C ASP A 218 4.19 -18.52 16.50
N SER A 219 4.27 -18.41 17.83
CA SER A 219 3.16 -17.97 18.68
C SER A 219 2.74 -16.51 18.44
N GLU A 220 3.56 -15.73 17.76
CA GLU A 220 3.32 -14.31 17.47
C GLU A 220 2.80 -14.09 16.04
N ILE A 221 2.75 -15.15 15.21
CA ILE A 221 2.42 -15.06 13.79
C ILE A 221 1.07 -15.73 13.50
N PHE A 222 0.18 -15.00 12.83
CA PHE A 222 -1.14 -15.46 12.45
C PHE A 222 -1.31 -15.31 10.93
N ASN A 223 -1.51 -16.44 10.26
CA ASN A 223 -1.77 -16.44 8.82
C ASN A 223 -3.24 -16.09 8.55
N THR A 224 -3.49 -14.84 8.14
CA THR A 224 -4.85 -14.31 7.92
C THR A 224 -5.20 -14.13 6.45
N GLY A 225 -4.24 -14.31 5.54
CA GLY A 225 -4.44 -14.04 4.12
C GLY A 225 -4.44 -12.55 3.79
N VAL A 226 -4.98 -12.22 2.61
CA VAL A 226 -4.94 -10.88 2.02
C VAL A 226 -6.32 -10.24 2.09
N THR A 227 -6.48 -9.24 2.95
CA THR A 227 -7.80 -8.61 3.17
C THR A 227 -8.47 -8.11 1.89
N HIS A 228 -7.73 -7.45 1.00
CA HIS A 228 -8.30 -6.95 -0.25
C HIS A 228 -8.64 -8.05 -1.28
N PHE A 229 -8.22 -9.31 -1.05
CA PHE A 229 -8.64 -10.44 -1.88
C PHE A 229 -10.00 -11.00 -1.49
N ASP A 230 -10.59 -10.57 -0.37
CA ASP A 230 -11.95 -10.95 0.02
C ASP A 230 -12.97 -10.52 -1.05
N ILE A 231 -12.74 -9.37 -1.71
CA ILE A 231 -13.56 -8.93 -2.85
C ILE A 231 -13.43 -9.91 -4.02
N HIS A 232 -12.24 -10.43 -4.30
CA HIS A 232 -12.02 -11.43 -5.35
C HIS A 232 -12.70 -12.75 -5.03
N ALA A 233 -12.62 -13.21 -3.78
CA ALA A 233 -13.31 -14.41 -3.32
C ALA A 233 -14.83 -14.27 -3.50
N ARG A 234 -15.41 -13.16 -3.03
CA ARG A 234 -16.86 -12.88 -3.12
C ARG A 234 -17.36 -12.75 -4.56
N VAL A 235 -16.56 -12.20 -5.47
CA VAL A 235 -16.91 -12.15 -6.91
C VAL A 235 -16.87 -13.55 -7.52
N ARG A 236 -15.82 -14.33 -7.23
CA ARG A 236 -15.70 -15.71 -7.72
C ARG A 236 -16.85 -16.60 -7.23
N GLU A 237 -17.31 -16.37 -6.00
CA GLU A 237 -18.46 -17.05 -5.40
C GLU A 237 -19.82 -16.53 -5.89
N GLY A 238 -19.83 -15.46 -6.69
CA GLY A 238 -21.06 -14.86 -7.23
C GLY A 238 -21.83 -13.97 -6.25
N VAL A 239 -21.27 -13.70 -5.06
CA VAL A 239 -21.86 -12.79 -4.04
C VAL A 239 -21.82 -11.34 -4.50
N LEU A 240 -20.72 -10.93 -5.15
CA LEU A 240 -20.57 -9.61 -5.75
C LEU A 240 -20.52 -9.76 -7.26
N LYS A 241 -21.42 -9.08 -7.99
CA LYS A 241 -21.50 -9.16 -9.44
C LYS A 241 -21.91 -7.83 -10.04
N ILE A 242 -21.34 -7.48 -11.19
CA ILE A 242 -21.83 -6.38 -12.03
C ILE A 242 -22.59 -7.01 -13.22
N PRO A 243 -23.93 -6.90 -13.26
CA PRO A 243 -24.71 -7.39 -14.40
C PRO A 243 -24.27 -6.72 -15.70
N ASP A 244 -24.25 -7.49 -16.78
CA ASP A 244 -24.03 -7.00 -18.15
C ASP A 244 -22.75 -6.15 -18.34
N LEU A 245 -21.71 -6.39 -17.52
CA LEU A 245 -20.47 -5.61 -17.49
C LEU A 245 -19.83 -5.43 -18.88
N LEU A 246 -19.71 -6.50 -19.68
CA LEU A 246 -19.14 -6.42 -21.02
C LEU A 246 -20.02 -5.58 -21.96
N GLN A 247 -21.34 -5.75 -21.91
CA GLN A 247 -22.27 -4.97 -22.73
C GLN A 247 -22.24 -3.49 -22.36
N GLN A 248 -22.13 -3.15 -21.07
CA GLN A 248 -21.93 -1.77 -20.60
C GLN A 248 -20.64 -1.14 -21.14
N MET A 249 -19.64 -1.96 -21.47
CA MET A 249 -18.38 -1.53 -22.09
C MET A 249 -18.44 -1.56 -23.63
N GLY A 250 -19.58 -1.90 -24.24
CA GLY A 250 -19.74 -2.02 -25.69
C GLY A 250 -19.16 -3.30 -26.29
N LEU A 251 -18.89 -4.31 -25.44
CA LEU A 251 -18.31 -5.60 -25.80
C LEU A 251 -19.39 -6.69 -25.89
N ASP A 252 -19.13 -7.73 -26.69
CA ASP A 252 -20.02 -8.90 -26.78
C ASP A 252 -19.75 -9.84 -25.60
N SER A 253 -20.79 -10.11 -24.80
CA SER A 253 -20.69 -10.97 -23.61
C SER A 253 -20.58 -12.47 -23.93
N SER A 254 -20.83 -12.87 -25.18
CA SER A 254 -20.70 -14.27 -25.62
C SER A 254 -19.29 -14.63 -26.11
N LYS A 255 -18.40 -13.63 -26.24
CA LYS A 255 -17.07 -13.77 -26.82
C LYS A 255 -15.96 -13.74 -25.77
N PRO A 256 -14.81 -14.40 -26.02
CA PRO A 256 -13.68 -14.36 -25.11
C PRO A 256 -13.02 -12.98 -25.09
N TYR A 257 -12.39 -12.64 -23.97
CA TYR A 257 -11.57 -11.44 -23.88
C TYR A 257 -10.28 -11.66 -23.09
N LEU A 258 -9.24 -10.94 -23.52
CA LEU A 258 -7.99 -10.75 -22.80
C LEU A 258 -8.13 -9.51 -21.91
N PHE A 259 -7.75 -9.64 -20.64
CA PHE A 259 -7.72 -8.49 -19.73
C PHE A 259 -6.28 -8.12 -19.37
N PHE A 260 -5.83 -6.94 -19.81
CA PHE A 260 -4.48 -6.47 -19.59
C PHE A 260 -4.46 -5.28 -18.62
N THR A 261 -3.88 -5.48 -17.43
CA THR A 261 -3.64 -4.40 -16.46
C THR A 261 -2.22 -3.88 -16.57
N MET A 262 -2.07 -2.59 -16.85
CA MET A 262 -0.75 -1.95 -16.89
C MET A 262 -0.19 -1.77 -15.47
N SER A 263 1.13 -1.79 -15.37
CA SER A 263 1.94 -1.40 -14.23
C SER A 263 2.10 0.13 -14.15
N ALA A 264 2.60 0.63 -13.02
CA ALA A 264 3.00 2.03 -12.94
C ALA A 264 4.18 2.29 -13.91
N SER A 265 4.15 3.40 -14.66
CA SER A 265 5.12 3.70 -15.72
C SER A 265 6.56 3.85 -15.22
N TYR A 266 6.76 4.07 -13.91
CA TYR A 266 8.08 4.01 -13.31
C TYR A 266 8.70 2.60 -13.37
N PHE A 267 7.88 1.55 -13.22
CA PHE A 267 8.34 0.15 -13.25
C PHE A 267 8.36 -0.42 -14.67
N ALA A 268 7.40 -0.02 -15.51
CA ALA A 268 7.28 -0.48 -16.88
C ALA A 268 7.08 0.71 -17.85
N PRO A 269 8.12 1.51 -18.14
CA PRO A 269 7.99 2.76 -18.90
C PRO A 269 7.53 2.56 -20.36
N ASN A 270 7.81 1.39 -20.94
CA ASN A 270 7.50 1.07 -22.33
C ASN A 270 6.32 0.08 -22.46
N GLU A 271 5.56 -0.15 -21.38
CA GLU A 271 4.47 -1.13 -21.38
C GLU A 271 3.35 -0.78 -22.37
N ILE A 272 3.22 0.50 -22.74
CA ILE A 272 2.33 0.94 -23.81
C ILE A 272 2.64 0.27 -25.17
N ASP A 273 3.90 -0.07 -25.44
CA ASP A 273 4.28 -0.75 -26.68
C ASP A 273 3.69 -2.18 -26.74
N ILE A 274 3.60 -2.84 -25.58
CA ILE A 274 2.95 -4.16 -25.45
C ILE A 274 1.44 -4.01 -25.65
N VAL A 275 0.83 -2.98 -25.07
CA VAL A 275 -0.61 -2.72 -25.20
C VAL A 275 -0.99 -2.42 -26.65
N GLU A 276 -0.22 -1.59 -27.35
CA GLU A 276 -0.44 -1.31 -28.78
C GLU A 276 -0.28 -2.57 -29.64
N TRP A 277 0.73 -3.40 -29.32
CA TRP A 277 0.91 -4.68 -30.00
C TRP A 277 -0.30 -5.60 -29.76
N LEU A 278 -0.75 -5.77 -28.52
CA LEU A 278 -1.94 -6.58 -28.20
C LEU A 278 -3.19 -6.09 -28.95
N ALA A 279 -3.42 -4.78 -28.96
CA ALA A 279 -4.56 -4.18 -29.67
C ALA A 279 -4.48 -4.45 -31.17
N LYS A 280 -3.28 -4.34 -31.76
CA LYS A 280 -3.06 -4.64 -33.17
C LYS A 280 -3.32 -6.11 -33.49
N GLU A 281 -2.80 -7.04 -32.69
CA GLU A 281 -2.99 -8.48 -32.91
C GLU A 281 -4.45 -8.93 -32.77
N VAL A 282 -5.19 -8.31 -31.83
CA VAL A 282 -6.65 -8.50 -31.74
C VAL A 282 -7.35 -7.98 -33.00
N GLU A 283 -6.96 -6.80 -33.50
CA GLU A 283 -7.59 -6.25 -34.71
C GLU A 283 -7.23 -7.00 -36.00
N SER A 284 -6.05 -7.59 -36.09
CA SER A 284 -5.64 -8.43 -37.23
C SER A 284 -6.13 -9.88 -37.15
N ASN A 285 -6.97 -10.21 -36.15
CA ASN A 285 -7.50 -11.55 -35.91
C ASN A 285 -6.43 -12.61 -35.65
N SER A 286 -5.24 -12.21 -35.17
CA SER A 286 -4.15 -13.13 -34.84
C SER A 286 -4.51 -14.06 -33.67
N PHE A 287 -5.45 -13.62 -32.82
CA PHE A 287 -6.05 -14.43 -31.74
C PHE A 287 -7.45 -14.95 -32.08
N GLY A 288 -7.80 -14.99 -33.37
CA GLY A 288 -9.12 -15.34 -33.87
C GLY A 288 -10.05 -14.14 -34.03
N ASP A 289 -11.17 -14.35 -34.72
CA ASP A 289 -12.11 -13.29 -35.08
C ASP A 289 -12.93 -12.76 -33.90
N ASP A 290 -13.03 -13.56 -32.82
CA ASP A 290 -13.87 -13.29 -31.66
C ASP A 290 -13.15 -12.68 -30.46
N MET A 291 -11.81 -12.70 -30.42
CA MET A 291 -11.08 -12.18 -29.27
C MET A 291 -11.32 -10.68 -29.08
N GLN A 292 -11.56 -10.28 -27.84
CA GLN A 292 -11.67 -8.89 -27.41
C GLN A 292 -10.54 -8.54 -26.44
N LEU A 293 -10.26 -7.24 -26.29
CA LEU A 293 -9.24 -6.73 -25.39
C LEU A 293 -9.80 -5.66 -24.48
N ILE A 294 -9.57 -5.83 -23.18
CA ILE A 294 -9.81 -4.80 -22.17
C ILE A 294 -8.47 -4.39 -21.60
N VAL A 295 -8.15 -3.10 -21.68
CA VAL A 295 -6.92 -2.55 -21.12
C VAL A 295 -7.25 -1.64 -19.95
N ARG A 296 -6.62 -1.89 -18.80
CA ARG A 296 -6.74 -1.06 -17.61
C ARG A 296 -5.40 -0.42 -17.24
N PRO A 297 -5.22 0.90 -17.40
CA PRO A 297 -4.00 1.55 -16.94
C PRO A 297 -3.88 1.52 -15.41
N HIS A 298 -2.66 1.48 -14.89
CA HIS A 298 -2.45 1.66 -13.46
C HIS A 298 -2.92 3.05 -13.01
N MET A 299 -3.63 3.14 -11.89
CA MET A 299 -4.13 4.42 -11.32
C MET A 299 -3.00 5.47 -11.19
N ALA A 300 -1.79 5.01 -10.90
CA ALA A 300 -0.59 5.87 -10.76
C ALA A 300 -0.34 6.71 -11.99
N ASN A 301 -0.62 6.13 -13.14
CA ASN A 301 -0.30 6.73 -14.40
C ASN A 301 -1.30 7.85 -14.73
N LEU A 302 -2.50 7.81 -14.14
CA LEU A 302 -3.55 8.83 -14.27
C LEU A 302 -3.36 10.01 -13.30
N MET A 303 -2.56 9.85 -12.25
CA MET A 303 -2.27 10.93 -11.30
C MET A 303 -1.14 11.83 -11.82
N ALA A 304 -1.49 12.95 -12.45
CA ALA A 304 -0.61 13.83 -13.24
C ALA A 304 0.73 14.25 -12.59
N ASN A 305 0.79 14.32 -11.26
CA ASN A 305 2.01 14.76 -10.55
C ASN A 305 3.06 13.65 -10.34
N ARG A 306 2.82 12.42 -10.80
CA ARG A 306 3.62 11.22 -10.44
C ARG A 306 4.08 10.38 -11.63
N SER A 307 3.58 10.62 -12.84
CA SER A 307 3.82 9.78 -14.00
C SER A 307 4.31 10.59 -15.21
N ASP A 308 5.12 9.95 -16.05
CA ASP A 308 5.22 10.38 -17.45
C ASP A 308 3.86 10.13 -18.10
N GLN A 309 3.30 11.11 -18.81
CA GLN A 309 2.01 11.03 -19.50
C GLN A 309 2.16 10.90 -21.03
N SER A 310 3.38 10.79 -21.55
CA SER A 310 3.67 10.65 -22.98
C SER A 310 2.92 9.49 -23.65
N TRP A 311 2.61 8.42 -22.88
CA TRP A 311 1.88 7.25 -23.33
C TRP A 311 0.34 7.43 -23.35
N LEU A 312 -0.22 8.42 -22.64
CA LEU A 312 -1.67 8.54 -22.46
C LEU A 312 -2.39 8.81 -23.79
N GLY A 313 -1.84 9.70 -24.62
CA GLY A 313 -2.39 9.98 -25.94
C GLY A 313 -2.26 8.82 -26.92
N ARG A 314 -1.35 7.87 -26.67
CA ARG A 314 -1.26 6.60 -27.41
C ARG A 314 -2.37 5.66 -26.97
N LEU A 315 -2.54 5.47 -25.65
CA LEU A 315 -3.60 4.64 -25.09
C LEU A 315 -5.00 5.08 -25.55
N GLN A 316 -5.28 6.39 -25.52
CA GLN A 316 -6.58 6.95 -25.90
C GLN A 316 -6.96 6.73 -27.37
N LYS A 317 -6.02 6.36 -28.24
CA LYS A 317 -6.28 6.05 -29.66
C LYS A 317 -6.60 4.58 -29.92
N LEU A 318 -6.40 3.72 -28.92
CA LEU A 318 -6.63 2.28 -29.05
C LEU A 318 -8.09 1.82 -29.08
N PRO A 319 -9.07 2.51 -28.44
CA PRO A 319 -10.45 2.06 -28.47
C PRO A 319 -10.96 1.78 -29.89
N SER A 320 -11.60 0.63 -30.05
CA SER A 320 -12.16 0.12 -31.30
C SER A 320 -13.45 -0.67 -31.01
N LYS A 321 -13.95 -1.45 -31.97
CA LYS A 321 -15.08 -2.36 -31.74
C LYS A 321 -14.74 -3.51 -30.77
N ARG A 322 -13.47 -3.93 -30.71
CA ARG A 322 -13.02 -5.10 -29.91
C ARG A 322 -12.01 -4.74 -28.84
N VAL A 323 -11.49 -3.50 -28.83
CA VAL A 323 -10.53 -3.00 -27.85
C VAL A 323 -11.19 -1.89 -27.05
N VAL A 324 -11.22 -2.02 -25.73
CA VAL A 324 -11.83 -1.02 -24.83
C VAL A 324 -10.90 -0.70 -23.67
N LEU A 325 -11.04 0.52 -23.13
CA LEU A 325 -10.29 0.96 -21.97
C LEU A 325 -11.17 0.92 -20.72
N ASP A 326 -10.66 0.30 -19.67
CA ASP A 326 -11.23 0.37 -18.33
C ASP A 326 -10.38 1.35 -17.48
N LEU A 327 -10.76 2.61 -17.43
CA LEU A 327 -10.02 3.61 -16.67
C LEU A 327 -10.42 3.54 -15.18
N PRO A 328 -9.46 3.36 -14.25
CA PRO A 328 -9.74 3.42 -12.82
C PRO A 328 -10.45 4.72 -12.42
N ASP A 329 -11.53 4.59 -11.65
CA ASP A 329 -12.20 5.76 -11.08
C ASP A 329 -11.40 6.30 -9.88
N ALA A 330 -10.70 7.42 -10.13
CA ALA A 330 -9.90 8.13 -9.16
C ALA A 330 -10.55 9.42 -8.65
N GLU A 331 -11.83 9.66 -8.94
CA GLU A 331 -12.50 10.88 -8.48
C GLU A 331 -12.56 10.93 -6.94
N ASN A 332 -12.07 12.04 -6.39
CA ASN A 332 -12.33 12.48 -5.01
C ASN A 332 -11.86 11.58 -3.87
N SER A 333 -10.70 10.92 -3.99
CA SER A 333 -10.02 10.48 -2.77
C SER A 333 -9.11 11.57 -2.20
N LEU A 334 -9.52 12.20 -1.09
CA LEU A 334 -8.60 12.99 -0.25
C LEU A 334 -7.40 12.13 0.25
N LEU A 335 -7.56 10.81 0.19
CA LEU A 335 -6.52 9.82 0.44
C LEU A 335 -5.75 9.43 -0.82
N THR A 336 -4.42 9.43 -0.75
CA THR A 336 -3.61 8.92 -1.87
C THR A 336 -3.91 7.44 -2.12
N TRP A 337 -4.21 7.07 -3.37
CA TRP A 337 -4.46 5.70 -3.85
C TRP A 337 -5.72 5.01 -3.32
N TYR A 338 -6.71 5.78 -2.88
CA TYR A 338 -8.02 5.22 -2.58
C TYR A 338 -8.86 5.23 -3.87
N MET A 339 -9.39 4.06 -4.23
CA MET A 339 -10.27 3.90 -5.40
C MET A 339 -11.70 3.75 -4.89
N LYS A 340 -12.70 4.11 -5.69
CA LYS A 340 -14.11 3.85 -5.31
C LYS A 340 -14.34 2.35 -5.11
N HIS A 341 -15.25 2.00 -4.21
CA HIS A 341 -15.53 0.59 -3.89
C HIS A 341 -15.99 -0.20 -5.13
N ASP A 342 -16.89 0.38 -5.92
CA ASP A 342 -17.43 -0.24 -7.13
C ASP A 342 -16.36 -0.51 -8.18
N ASP A 343 -15.29 0.29 -8.22
CA ASP A 343 -14.17 0.09 -9.15
C ASP A 343 -13.36 -1.16 -8.79
N MET A 344 -13.22 -1.50 -7.50
CA MET A 344 -12.61 -2.77 -7.07
C MET A 344 -13.48 -3.98 -7.43
N ILE A 345 -14.81 -3.86 -7.29
CA ILE A 345 -15.75 -4.90 -7.71
C ILE A 345 -15.69 -5.10 -9.22
N LYS A 346 -15.62 -4.00 -9.99
CA LYS A 346 -15.47 -4.02 -11.44
C LYS A 346 -14.18 -4.72 -11.87
N LEU A 347 -13.04 -4.30 -11.32
CA LEU A 347 -11.74 -4.94 -11.55
C LEU A 347 -11.82 -6.45 -11.29
N SER A 348 -12.40 -6.84 -10.16
CA SER A 348 -12.54 -8.24 -9.78
C SER A 348 -13.44 -9.04 -10.74
N ASN A 349 -14.55 -8.45 -11.22
CA ASN A 349 -15.42 -9.09 -12.23
C ASN A 349 -14.71 -9.24 -13.58
N LEU A 350 -13.90 -8.25 -13.98
CA LEU A 350 -13.07 -8.33 -15.20
C LEU A 350 -12.00 -9.42 -15.11
N ILE A 351 -11.36 -9.59 -13.95
CA ILE A 351 -10.40 -10.68 -13.73
C ILE A 351 -11.12 -12.03 -13.77
N ASN A 352 -12.25 -12.16 -13.07
CA ASN A 352 -12.97 -13.43 -12.94
C ASN A 352 -13.58 -13.90 -14.27
N GLY A 353 -13.98 -12.97 -15.14
CA GLY A 353 -14.55 -13.31 -16.45
C GLY A 353 -13.53 -13.42 -17.59
N ALA A 354 -12.27 -13.02 -17.36
CA ALA A 354 -11.25 -13.00 -18.41
C ALA A 354 -10.96 -14.42 -18.92
N SER A 355 -10.78 -14.52 -20.24
CA SER A 355 -10.31 -15.76 -20.87
C SER A 355 -8.79 -15.88 -20.78
N VAL A 356 -8.09 -14.74 -20.76
CA VAL A 356 -6.64 -14.61 -20.66
C VAL A 356 -6.27 -13.46 -19.72
#